data_AF-A0A2M8AK02-F1
#
_entry.id   AF-A0A2M8AK02-F1
#
_cell.length_a   1.000
_cell.length_b   1.000
_cell.length_c   1.000
_cell.angle_alpha   90.00
_cell.angle_beta   90.00
_cell.angle_gamma   90.00
#
_symmetry.space_group_name_H-M   'P 1'
#
loop_
_entity.id
_entity.type
_entity.pdbx_description
1 polymer ?
#
loop_
_entity_poly.entity_id
_entity_poly.type
_entity_poly.pdbx_seq_one_letter_code
_entity_poly.pdbx_strand_id
1 'polypeptide(L)' 'YLSILEEGYVNVDDTFNLVKRPENRISVADLFRLIHSKDKDQDLLKIVTNSEAIPPKKQALLKSYIKD' A
#
# COMPACT_ATOMS: atom_id res chain seq x y z
N TYR A 1 -0.50 -6.22 -6.54
CA TYR A 1 -1.33 -5.62 -7.60
C TYR A 1 -0.85 -4.21 -7.86
N LEU A 2 -0.98 -3.75 -9.09
CA LEU A 2 -0.60 -2.41 -9.55
C LEU A 2 -1.86 -1.72 -10.10
N SER A 3 -1.88 -0.38 -10.04
CA SER A 3 -2.85 0.46 -10.75
C SER A 3 -2.15 1.11 -11.93
N ILE A 4 -2.84 1.24 -13.06
CA ILE A 4 -2.32 2.00 -14.21
C ILE A 4 -2.53 3.48 -13.92
N LEU A 5 -1.45 4.26 -13.84
CA LEU A 5 -1.51 5.71 -13.65
C LEU A 5 -1.64 6.46 -14.98
N GLU A 6 -1.01 5.93 -16.02
CA GLU A 6 -1.02 6.44 -17.38
C GLU A 6 -0.99 5.24 -18.34
N GLU A 7 -1.86 5.24 -19.34
CA GLU A 7 -1.92 4.18 -20.34
C GLU A 7 -0.79 4.31 -21.36
N GLY A 8 -0.31 3.19 -21.88
CA GLY A 8 0.78 3.15 -22.86
C GLY A 8 1.12 1.74 -23.30
N TYR A 9 2.12 1.62 -24.19
CA TYR A 9 2.59 0.33 -24.70
C TYR A 9 3.81 -0.15 -23.90
N VAL A 10 3.87 -1.45 -23.67
CA VAL A 10 5.01 -2.16 -23.07
C VAL A 10 5.31 -3.40 -23.88
N ASN A 11 6.58 -3.81 -23.90
CA ASN A 11 7.06 -5.00 -24.60
C ASN A 11 7.66 -6.02 -23.61
N VAL A 12 7.80 -7.26 -24.08
CA VAL A 12 8.66 -8.23 -23.41
C VAL A 12 10.09 -7.65 -23.34
N ASP A 13 10.79 -7.92 -22.23
CA ASP A 13 12.13 -7.42 -21.91
C ASP A 13 12.24 -5.93 -21.54
N ASP A 14 11.13 -5.19 -21.48
CA ASP A 14 11.12 -3.87 -20.83
C ASP A 14 11.41 -3.99 -19.33
N THR A 15 12.16 -3.03 -18.80
CA THR A 15 12.54 -2.99 -17.39
C THR A 15 11.67 -2.04 -16.58
N PHE A 16 11.32 -2.43 -15.35
CA PHE A 16 10.74 -1.49 -14.38
C PHE A 16 11.81 -0.56 -13.81
N ASN A 17 11.59 0.75 -13.91
CA ASN A 17 12.41 1.77 -13.26
C ASN A 17 11.65 2.43 -12.12
N LEU A 18 12.29 2.53 -10.94
CA LEU A 18 11.70 3.23 -9.80
C LEU A 18 11.85 4.74 -9.98
N VAL A 19 10.78 5.39 -10.44
CA VAL A 19 10.76 6.84 -10.67
C VAL A 19 10.60 7.65 -9.38
N LYS A 20 9.84 7.14 -8.42
CA LYS A 20 9.57 7.82 -7.14
C LYS A 20 9.36 6.81 -6.03
N ARG A 21 9.98 7.06 -4.88
CA ARG A 21 9.74 6.32 -3.64
C ARG A 21 9.13 7.27 -2.60
N PRO A 22 7.90 7.02 -2.11
CA PRO A 22 7.31 7.86 -1.07
C PRO A 22 8.10 7.77 0.25
N GLU A 23 8.09 8.86 1.01
CA GLU A 23 8.70 8.94 2.35
C GLU A 23 7.87 8.12 3.35
N ASN A 24 6.57 8.43 3.44
CA ASN A 24 5.60 7.64 4.20
C ASN A 24 5.19 6.42 3.38
N ARG A 25 5.84 5.30 3.67
CA ARG A 25 5.69 4.06 2.90
C ARG A 25 5.56 2.85 3.81
N ILE A 26 4.94 1.82 3.27
CA ILE A 26 4.88 0.49 3.87
C ILE A 26 5.39 -0.53 2.85
N SER A 27 6.09 -1.56 3.32
CA SER A 27 6.48 -2.67 2.43
C SER A 27 5.28 -3.59 2.18
N VAL A 28 5.34 -4.39 1.11
CA VAL A 28 4.32 -5.42 0.84
C VAL A 28 4.25 -6.44 2.00
N ALA A 29 5.40 -6.79 2.58
CA ALA A 29 5.48 -7.71 3.71
C ALA A 29 4.83 -7.14 4.97
N ASP A 30 5.08 -5.86 5.27
CA ASP A 30 4.47 -5.16 6.41
C ASP A 30 2.96 -5.05 6.24
N LEU A 31 2.48 -4.72 5.03
CA LEU A 31 1.06 -4.68 4.73
C LEU A 31 0.40 -6.05 4.91
N PHE A 32 1.04 -7.12 4.43
CA PHE A 32 0.54 -8.49 4.60
C PHE A 32 0.45 -8.86 6.08
N ARG A 33 1.53 -8.62 6.84
CA ARG A 33 1.56 -8.83 8.28
C ARG A 33 0.47 -8.03 8.98
N LEU A 34 0.34 -6.74 8.65
CA LEU A 34 -0.69 -5.88 9.22
C LEU A 34 -2.09 -6.43 8.95
N ILE A 35 -2.39 -6.89 7.73
CA ILE A 35 -3.70 -7.46 7.40
C ILE A 35 -4.01 -8.72 8.20
N HIS A 36 -3.03 -9.60 8.43
CA HIS A 36 -3.25 -10.92 9.01
C HIS A 36 -2.93 -11.07 10.50
N SER A 37 -2.18 -10.15 11.11
CA SER A 37 -1.87 -10.21 12.55
C SER A 37 -3.11 -10.04 13.41
N LYS A 38 -3.18 -10.72 14.55
CA LYS A 38 -4.25 -10.49 15.55
C LYS A 38 -4.15 -9.07 16.12
N ASP A 39 -2.94 -8.70 16.54
CA ASP A 39 -2.62 -7.36 17.00
C ASP A 39 -2.11 -6.50 15.85
N LYS A 40 -2.82 -5.39 15.60
CA LYS A 40 -2.49 -4.46 14.52
C LYS A 40 -1.53 -3.38 14.99
N ASP A 41 -0.41 -3.24 14.29
CA ASP A 41 0.54 -2.16 14.49
C ASP A 41 -0.11 -0.80 14.15
N GLN A 42 -0.20 0.07 15.14
CA GLN A 42 -0.93 1.34 15.03
C GLN A 42 -0.22 2.37 14.17
N ASP A 43 1.11 2.34 14.09
CA ASP A 43 1.86 3.26 13.26
C ASP A 43 1.72 2.89 11.78
N LEU A 44 1.76 1.58 11.49
CA LEU A 44 1.47 1.09 10.14
C LEU A 44 0.02 1.33 9.73
N LEU A 45 -0.95 1.27 10.64
CA LEU A 45 -2.35 1.61 10.33
C LEU A 45 -2.47 3.06 9.86
N LYS A 46 -1.83 4.01 10.56
CA LYS A 46 -1.85 5.44 10.19
C LYS A 46 -1.23 5.69 8.82
N ILE A 47 -0.15 4.97 8.46
CA ILE A 47 0.46 5.06 7.14
C ILE A 47 -0.49 4.54 6.06
N VAL A 48 -1.10 3.36 6.29
CA VAL A 48 -1.93 2.70 5.29
C VAL A 48 -3.24 3.43 5.02
N THR A 49 -3.89 3.99 6.04
CA THR A 49 -5.18 4.70 5.87
C THR A 49 -5.07 6.02 5.14
N ASN A 50 -3.85 6.55 4.98
CA ASN A 50 -3.58 7.80 4.26
C ASN A 50 -2.82 7.57 2.95
N SER A 51 -2.61 6.32 2.55
CA SER A 51 -1.81 5.97 1.37
C SER A 51 -2.65 5.88 0.10
N GLU A 52 -2.37 6.75 -0.87
CA GLU A 52 -2.95 6.70 -2.22
C GLU A 52 -2.69 5.38 -2.96
N ALA A 53 -1.59 4.69 -2.62
CA ALA A 53 -1.23 3.40 -3.23
C ALA A 53 -2.09 2.22 -2.74
N ILE A 54 -2.94 2.40 -1.72
CA ILE A 54 -3.75 1.33 -1.13
C ILE A 54 -5.19 1.47 -1.62
N PRO A 55 -5.86 0.40 -2.09
CA PRO A 55 -7.25 0.50 -2.54
C PRO A 55 -8.21 1.02 -1.44
N PRO A 56 -9.18 1.89 -1.77
CA PRO A 56 -10.06 2.52 -0.77
C PRO A 56 -10.77 1.54 0.16
N LYS A 57 -11.23 0.40 -0.35
CA LYS A 57 -11.88 -0.65 0.45
C LYS A 57 -10.97 -1.20 1.55
N LYS A 58 -9.67 -1.36 1.26
CA LYS A 58 -8.67 -1.82 2.24
C LYS A 58 -8.33 -0.73 3.24
N GLN A 59 -8.23 0.53 2.80
CA GLN A 59 -8.04 1.66 3.72
C GLN A 59 -9.19 1.73 4.74
N ALA A 60 -10.44 1.67 4.26
CA ALA A 60 -11.63 1.72 5.13
C ALA A 60 -11.66 0.56 6.14
N LEU A 61 -11.37 -0.66 5.71
CA LEU A 61 -11.26 -1.82 6.59
C LEU A 61 -10.16 -1.63 7.65
N LEU A 62 -8.97 -1.18 7.25
CA LEU A 62 -7.86 -1.03 8.19
C LEU A 62 -8.08 0.13 9.16
N LYS A 63 -8.78 1.18 8.74
CA LYS A 63 -9.16 2.31 9.60
C LYS A 63 -10.00 1.88 10.81
N SER A 64 -10.82 0.84 10.68
CA SER A 64 -11.64 0.35 11.81
C SER A 64 -10.84 -0.34 12.92
N TYR A 65 -9.53 -0.55 12.73
CA TYR A 65 -8.64 -1.15 13.75
C TYR A 65 -7.75 -0.12 14.46
N ILE A 66 -7.90 1.17 14.13
CA ILE A 66 -7.21 2.25 14.82
C ILE A 66 -7.83 2.40 16.21
N LYS A 67 -6.98 2.43 17.24
CA LYS A 67 -7.38 2.68 18.62
C LYS A 67 -7.47 4.18 18.88
N ASP A 68 -8.41 4.57 19.73
CA ASP A 68 -8.55 5.95 20.25
C ASP A 68 -7.37 6.36 21.14
#